data_AF-A0A516SIL4-F1
#
_entry.id   AF-A0A516SIL4-F1
#
_cell.length_a   1.000
_cell.length_b   1.000
_cell.length_c   1.000
_cell.angle_alpha   90.00
_cell.angle_beta   90.00
_cell.angle_gamma   90.00
#
_symmetry.space_group_name_H-M   'P 1'
#
loop_
_entity.id
_entity.type
_entity.pdbx_description
1 polymer ?
#
loop_
_entity_poly.entity_id
_entity_poly.type
_entity_poly.pdbx_seq_one_letter_code
_entity_poly.pdbx_strand_id
1 'polypeptide(L)'
;MFLPKQTLPAAVTLEAHWHTILAECLALPHDEFAAWPERPLYNQGWDVYGLFAGGVAVRENCVFCPATATLLASLPGLVNAGFSRLAAGTRIQPHTGYSRAVLRLHLGLRIGGDCGLRVGSEQRGWHEGHCLVFDDTVEHEAWNHGPGDRLVLLADFSRPPERVG
;
A
#
# COMPACT_ATOMS: atom_id res chain seq x y z
N MET A 1 13.79 4.74 -3.61
CA MET A 1 13.68 6.21 -3.42
C MET A 1 12.24 6.61 -3.70
N PHE A 2 11.75 7.72 -3.15
CA PHE A 2 10.45 8.25 -3.56
C PHE A 2 10.49 8.75 -5.00
N LEU A 3 9.36 8.62 -5.68
CA LEU A 3 9.18 9.00 -7.09
C LEU A 3 8.01 9.99 -7.21
N PRO A 4 8.01 10.85 -8.25
CA PRO A 4 6.82 11.63 -8.59
C PRO A 4 5.61 10.73 -8.80
N LYS A 5 4.44 11.12 -8.30
CA LYS A 5 3.22 10.29 -8.47
C LYS A 5 2.86 10.03 -9.94
N GLN A 6 3.24 10.94 -10.83
CA GLN A 6 3.05 10.82 -12.28
C GLN A 6 3.83 9.65 -12.90
N THR A 7 4.83 9.09 -12.19
CA THR A 7 5.51 7.86 -12.60
C THR A 7 4.53 6.67 -12.70
N LEU A 8 3.45 6.68 -11.90
CA LEU A 8 2.37 5.71 -11.99
C LEU A 8 1.04 6.44 -12.23
N PRO A 9 0.53 6.48 -13.48
CA PRO A 9 -0.76 7.12 -13.79
C PRO A 9 -1.92 6.63 -12.94
N ALA A 10 -1.85 5.37 -12.47
CA ALA A 10 -2.78 4.78 -11.51
C ALA A 10 -2.99 5.63 -10.25
N ALA A 11 -1.98 6.39 -9.81
CA ALA A 11 -2.10 7.28 -8.65
C ALA A 11 -3.25 8.28 -8.80
N VAL A 12 -3.42 8.90 -9.97
CA VAL A 12 -4.49 9.88 -10.20
C VAL A 12 -5.86 9.23 -10.08
N THR A 13 -6.02 8.05 -10.67
CA THR A 13 -7.27 7.29 -10.62
C THR A 13 -7.60 6.84 -9.19
N LEU A 14 -6.62 6.33 -8.46
CA LEU A 14 -6.79 5.90 -7.07
C LEU A 14 -7.11 7.07 -6.13
N GLU A 15 -6.41 8.20 -6.27
CA GLU A 15 -6.72 9.44 -5.54
C GLU A 15 -8.14 9.93 -5.85
N ALA A 16 -8.63 9.81 -7.09
CA ALA A 16 -9.99 10.25 -7.43
C ALA A 16 -11.11 9.40 -6.79
N HIS A 17 -10.83 8.13 -6.45
CA HIS A 17 -11.81 7.17 -5.93
C HIS A 17 -11.57 6.79 -4.47
N TRP A 18 -10.70 7.51 -3.76
CA TRP A 18 -10.21 7.11 -2.45
C TRP A 18 -11.31 6.94 -1.39
N HIS A 19 -12.38 7.73 -1.45
CA HIS A 19 -13.52 7.59 -0.53
C HIS A 19 -14.23 6.24 -0.69
N THR A 20 -14.41 5.77 -1.91
CA THR A 20 -15.00 4.45 -2.19
C THR A 20 -14.11 3.34 -1.68
N ILE A 21 -12.79 3.46 -1.94
CA ILE A 21 -11.78 2.51 -1.49
C ILE A 21 -11.74 2.46 0.05
N LEU A 22 -11.77 3.63 0.70
CA LEU A 22 -11.83 3.73 2.15
C LEU A 22 -13.11 3.11 2.71
N ALA A 23 -14.27 3.39 2.10
CA ALA A 23 -15.55 2.87 2.58
C ALA A 23 -15.58 1.33 2.59
N GLU A 24 -15.10 0.69 1.52
CA GLU A 24 -15.01 -0.78 1.46
C GLU A 24 -13.98 -1.32 2.47
N CYS A 25 -12.81 -0.69 2.57
CA CYS A 25 -11.80 -1.06 3.57
C CYS A 25 -12.33 -1.01 5.01
N LEU A 26 -13.11 0.03 5.35
CA LEU A 26 -13.70 0.19 6.70
C LEU A 26 -14.90 -0.72 6.96
N ALA A 27 -15.54 -1.25 5.92
CA ALA A 27 -16.64 -2.19 6.05
C ALA A 27 -16.13 -3.62 6.34
N LEU A 28 -14.85 -3.90 6.08
CA LEU A 28 -14.24 -5.17 6.42
C LEU A 28 -14.12 -5.32 7.95
N PRO A 29 -14.51 -6.47 8.50
CA PRO A 29 -14.18 -6.83 9.88
C PRO A 29 -12.67 -6.85 10.10
N HIS A 30 -12.23 -6.45 11.29
CA HIS A 30 -10.81 -6.34 11.60
C HIS A 30 -10.08 -7.70 11.61
N ASP A 31 -10.79 -8.75 12.00
CA ASP A 31 -10.33 -10.14 12.06
C ASP A 31 -10.16 -10.81 10.69
N GLU A 32 -10.65 -10.19 9.62
CA GLU A 32 -10.38 -10.63 8.24
C GLU A 32 -8.97 -10.25 7.75
N PHE A 33 -8.29 -9.32 8.44
CA PHE A 33 -6.90 -8.98 8.11
C PHE A 33 -5.95 -10.06 8.65
N ALA A 34 -5.08 -10.57 7.79
CA ALA A 34 -4.08 -11.56 8.16
C ALA A 34 -2.75 -10.87 8.51
N ALA A 35 -2.08 -11.35 9.56
CA ALA A 35 -0.74 -10.88 9.92
C ALA A 35 0.25 -11.09 8.77
N TRP A 36 1.09 -10.09 8.48
CA TRP A 36 2.14 -10.20 7.47
C TRP A 36 3.10 -11.36 7.81
N PRO A 37 3.45 -12.26 6.87
CA PRO A 37 4.19 -13.47 7.20
C PRO A 37 5.64 -13.21 7.67
N GLU A 38 6.25 -12.09 7.29
CA GLU A 38 7.63 -11.76 7.66
C GLU A 38 7.73 -11.17 9.08
N ARG A 39 7.29 -11.95 10.07
CA ARG A 39 7.23 -11.56 11.48
C ARG A 39 8.52 -10.94 12.05
N PRO A 40 9.74 -11.35 11.66
CA PRO A 40 10.96 -10.70 12.14
C PRO A 40 11.10 -9.22 11.74
N LEU A 41 10.38 -8.77 10.70
CA LEU A 41 10.46 -7.38 10.24
C LEU A 41 9.70 -6.40 11.12
N TYR A 42 8.80 -6.83 11.99
CA TYR A 42 7.94 -5.92 12.73
C TYR A 42 7.67 -6.38 14.15
N ASN A 43 7.42 -5.44 15.05
CA ASN A 43 7.19 -5.75 16.46
C ASN A 43 5.77 -6.27 16.73
N GLN A 44 4.74 -5.73 16.06
CA GLN A 44 3.33 -6.10 16.25
C GLN A 44 2.44 -5.50 15.16
N GLY A 45 1.21 -6.01 15.01
CA GLY A 45 0.10 -5.29 14.38
C GLY A 45 0.33 -4.80 12.94
N TRP A 46 1.12 -5.54 12.15
CA TRP A 46 1.18 -5.36 10.71
C TRP A 46 0.33 -6.46 10.06
N ASP A 47 -0.85 -6.06 9.58
CA ASP A 47 -1.85 -6.97 9.05
C ASP A 47 -2.32 -6.50 7.67
N VAL A 48 -2.67 -7.44 6.80
CA VAL A 48 -2.98 -7.21 5.39
C VAL A 48 -4.25 -7.92 4.96
N TYR A 49 -4.97 -7.30 4.03
CA TYR A 49 -6.10 -7.89 3.33
C TYR A 49 -5.82 -7.87 1.83
N GLY A 50 -5.39 -9.01 1.29
CA GLY A 50 -4.95 -9.13 -0.11
C GLY A 50 -6.11 -9.13 -1.09
N LEU A 51 -6.05 -8.32 -2.14
CA LEU A 51 -7.04 -8.27 -3.23
C LEU A 51 -6.48 -8.84 -4.54
N PHE A 52 -5.19 -8.60 -4.81
CA PHE A 52 -4.50 -9.11 -6.00
C PHE A 52 -3.12 -9.63 -5.63
N ALA A 53 -2.72 -10.75 -6.22
CA ALA A 53 -1.39 -11.34 -6.11
C ALA A 53 -0.91 -11.81 -7.48
N GLY A 54 0.25 -11.31 -7.93
CA GLY A 54 0.83 -11.70 -9.22
C GLY A 54 -0.07 -11.43 -10.44
N GLY A 55 -0.87 -10.36 -10.38
CA GLY A 55 -1.85 -9.98 -11.42
C GLY A 55 -3.16 -10.77 -11.36
N VAL A 56 -3.34 -11.67 -10.39
CA VAL A 56 -4.54 -12.48 -10.22
C VAL A 56 -5.35 -11.99 -9.03
N ALA A 57 -6.66 -11.84 -9.21
CA ALA A 57 -7.57 -11.46 -8.14
C ALA A 57 -7.73 -12.59 -7.11
N VAL A 58 -7.65 -12.24 -5.82
CA VAL A 58 -8.03 -13.10 -4.70
C VAL A 58 -9.55 -13.02 -4.57
N ARG A 59 -10.26 -13.91 -5.27
CA ARG A 59 -11.71 -13.79 -5.49
C ARG A 59 -12.49 -13.75 -4.19
N GLU A 60 -12.09 -14.55 -3.22
CA GLU A 60 -12.71 -14.66 -1.90
C GLU A 60 -12.68 -13.33 -1.14
N ASN A 61 -11.67 -12.51 -1.40
CA ASN A 61 -11.52 -11.19 -0.77
C ASN A 61 -12.18 -10.09 -1.60
N CYS A 62 -12.02 -10.16 -2.93
CA CYS A 62 -12.57 -9.15 -3.85
C CYS A 62 -14.10 -9.04 -3.81
N VAL A 63 -14.83 -10.11 -3.45
CA VAL A 63 -16.30 -10.05 -3.32
C VAL A 63 -16.77 -9.07 -2.22
N PHE A 64 -15.93 -8.78 -1.22
CA PHE A 64 -16.23 -7.83 -0.15
C PHE A 64 -15.81 -6.39 -0.49
N CYS A 65 -15.00 -6.21 -1.53
CA CYS A 65 -14.55 -4.91 -2.01
C CYS A 65 -14.81 -4.77 -3.53
N PRO A 66 -16.05 -4.96 -4.01
CA PRO A 66 -16.33 -5.09 -5.44
C PRO A 66 -15.98 -3.84 -6.25
N ALA A 67 -16.17 -2.63 -5.71
CA ALA A 67 -15.84 -1.39 -6.41
C ALA A 67 -14.32 -1.20 -6.48
N THR A 68 -13.60 -1.45 -5.38
CA THR A 68 -12.13 -1.39 -5.35
C THR A 68 -11.52 -2.45 -6.25
N ALA A 69 -12.03 -3.69 -6.22
CA ALA A 69 -11.56 -4.78 -7.07
C ALA A 69 -11.76 -4.47 -8.56
N THR A 70 -12.93 -3.93 -8.93
CA THR A 70 -13.23 -3.50 -10.31
C THR A 70 -12.29 -2.38 -10.76
N LEU A 71 -12.08 -1.39 -9.90
CA LEU A 71 -11.17 -0.28 -10.17
C LEU A 71 -9.75 -0.79 -10.40
N LEU A 72 -9.23 -1.59 -9.45
CA LEU A 72 -7.88 -2.17 -9.51
C LEU A 72 -7.67 -3.01 -10.77
N ALA A 73 -8.63 -3.87 -11.14
CA ALA A 73 -8.55 -4.68 -12.35
C ALA A 73 -8.48 -3.85 -13.65
N SER A 74 -8.98 -2.61 -13.63
CA SER A 74 -8.90 -1.69 -14.78
C SER A 74 -7.54 -0.99 -14.92
N LEU A 75 -6.68 -1.04 -13.90
CA LEU A 75 -5.41 -0.32 -13.89
C LEU A 75 -4.31 -1.12 -14.60
N PRO A 76 -3.73 -0.58 -15.70
CA PRO A 76 -2.68 -1.29 -16.43
C PRO A 76 -1.45 -1.56 -15.57
N GLY A 77 -0.91 -2.77 -15.68
CA GLY A 77 0.33 -3.15 -15.01
C GLY A 77 0.18 -3.48 -13.52
N LEU A 78 -1.04 -3.60 -12.99
CA LEU A 78 -1.25 -4.04 -11.61
C LEU A 78 -0.66 -5.45 -11.38
N VAL A 79 0.14 -5.60 -10.33
CA VAL A 79 0.73 -6.89 -9.92
C VAL A 79 0.17 -7.34 -8.59
N ASN A 80 0.37 -6.58 -7.53
CA ASN A 80 -0.17 -6.89 -6.20
C ASN A 80 -1.03 -5.73 -5.73
N ALA A 81 -2.08 -6.01 -4.97
CA ALA A 81 -2.81 -4.99 -4.24
C ALA A 81 -3.47 -5.56 -3.00
N GLY A 82 -3.58 -4.74 -1.97
CA GLY A 82 -4.32 -5.07 -0.76
C GLY A 82 -4.32 -3.91 0.23
N PHE A 83 -5.19 -4.00 1.22
CA PHE A 83 -5.16 -3.09 2.34
C PHE A 83 -4.05 -3.49 3.30
N SER A 84 -3.29 -2.51 3.79
CA SER A 84 -2.24 -2.70 4.77
C SER A 84 -2.54 -1.84 5.98
N ARG A 85 -2.63 -2.50 7.14
CA ARG A 85 -2.93 -1.91 8.43
C ARG A 85 -1.70 -1.98 9.31
N LEU A 86 -1.29 -0.83 9.84
CA LEU A 86 -0.38 -0.76 10.98
C LEU A 86 -1.12 -0.30 12.22
N ALA A 87 -1.13 -1.14 13.25
CA ALA A 87 -1.65 -0.78 14.57
C ALA A 87 -0.83 0.33 15.23
N ALA A 88 -1.41 0.99 16.22
CA ALA A 88 -0.70 1.93 17.07
C ALA A 88 0.54 1.27 17.72
N GLY A 89 1.69 1.96 17.70
CA GLY A 89 2.95 1.46 18.24
C GLY A 89 3.67 0.43 17.36
N THR A 90 3.22 0.21 16.12
CA THR A 90 3.92 -0.68 15.18
C THR A 90 5.15 0.01 14.59
N ARG A 91 6.25 -0.73 14.51
CA ARG A 91 7.45 -0.41 13.74
C ARG A 91 7.83 -1.59 12.86
N ILE A 92 8.00 -1.31 11.57
CA ILE A 92 8.64 -2.19 10.61
C ILE A 92 10.11 -1.77 10.51
N GLN A 93 11.02 -2.72 10.72
CA GLN A 93 12.46 -2.56 10.63
C GLN A 93 12.89 -2.23 9.19
N PRO A 94 14.07 -1.60 9.01
CA PRO A 94 14.65 -1.39 7.69
C PRO A 94 14.78 -2.69 6.89
N HIS A 95 14.27 -2.70 5.67
CA HIS A 95 14.33 -3.84 4.76
C HIS A 95 14.27 -3.38 3.29
N THR A 96 14.48 -4.31 2.36
CA THR A 96 14.39 -4.07 0.91
C THR A 96 13.41 -5.04 0.28
N GLY A 97 12.63 -4.54 -0.66
CA GLY A 97 11.75 -5.34 -1.50
C GLY A 97 12.51 -6.33 -2.37
N TYR A 98 11.80 -7.37 -2.81
CA TYR A 98 12.39 -8.53 -3.49
C TYR A 98 12.62 -8.34 -4.98
N SER A 99 11.88 -7.44 -5.64
CA SER A 99 11.81 -7.39 -7.09
C SER A 99 11.98 -6.00 -7.67
N ARG A 100 12.95 -5.86 -8.57
CA ARG A 100 13.11 -4.64 -9.41
C ARG A 100 12.04 -4.52 -10.49
N ALA A 101 11.21 -5.54 -10.70
CA ALA A 101 10.20 -5.56 -11.75
C ALA A 101 9.00 -4.66 -11.45
N VAL A 102 8.85 -4.18 -10.21
CA VAL A 102 7.72 -3.36 -9.79
C VAL A 102 8.15 -2.03 -9.18
N LEU A 103 7.18 -1.12 -9.09
CA LEU A 103 7.19 0.06 -8.24
C LEU A 103 6.01 -0.04 -7.27
N ARG A 104 6.22 0.44 -6.04
CA ARG A 104 5.19 0.42 -4.99
C ARG A 104 4.48 1.76 -4.88
N LEU A 105 3.17 1.69 -4.74
CA LEU A 105 2.29 2.80 -4.47
C LEU A 105 1.53 2.55 -3.16
N HIS A 106 1.47 3.57 -2.30
CA HIS A 106 0.59 3.61 -1.14
C HIS A 106 -0.40 4.77 -1.29
N LEU A 107 -1.69 4.48 -1.33
CA LEU A 107 -2.76 5.48 -1.14
C LEU A 107 -3.11 5.55 0.34
N GLY A 108 -2.99 6.74 0.95
CA GLY A 108 -3.45 6.96 2.33
C GLY A 108 -4.96 6.86 2.44
N LEU A 109 -5.47 5.98 3.32
CA LEU A 109 -6.91 5.79 3.53
C LEU A 109 -7.37 6.37 4.86
N ARG A 110 -6.72 5.97 5.96
CA ARG A 110 -6.96 6.51 7.30
C ARG A 110 -5.66 6.60 8.06
N ILE A 111 -5.27 7.78 8.53
CA ILE A 111 -3.96 8.00 9.15
C ILE A 111 -4.14 8.43 10.62
N GLY A 112 -4.03 7.47 11.54
CA GLY A 112 -4.30 7.63 12.97
C GLY A 112 -3.28 8.44 13.80
N GLY A 113 -2.55 9.39 13.20
CA GLY A 113 -1.58 10.26 13.89
C GLY A 113 -0.19 10.24 13.27
N ASP A 114 0.85 10.25 14.11
CA ASP A 114 2.26 10.29 13.71
C ASP A 114 2.71 8.97 13.05
N CYS A 115 2.53 8.89 11.74
CA CYS A 115 2.93 7.76 10.91
C CYS A 115 3.96 8.22 9.87
N GLY A 116 4.98 7.40 9.63
CA GLY A 116 5.99 7.71 8.63
C GLY A 116 6.51 6.50 7.87
N LEU A 117 7.08 6.82 6.71
CA LEU A 117 7.80 5.93 5.81
C LEU A 117 9.14 6.59 5.49
N ARG A 118 10.23 5.87 5.77
CA ARG A 118 11.55 6.24 5.25
C ARG A 118 11.84 5.39 4.02
N VAL A 119 12.34 6.00 2.95
CA VAL A 119 12.87 5.30 1.77
C VAL A 119 14.24 5.90 1.44
N GLY A 120 15.31 5.15 1.69
CA GLY A 120 16.67 5.67 1.65
C GLY A 120 16.88 6.74 2.71
N SER A 121 17.28 7.93 2.30
CA SER A 121 17.52 9.09 3.18
C SER A 121 16.29 9.98 3.39
N GLU A 122 15.21 9.77 2.63
CA GLU A 122 14.02 10.62 2.67
C GLU A 122 12.92 10.00 3.54
N GLN A 123 12.24 10.84 4.31
CA GLN A 123 11.08 10.45 5.13
C GLN A 123 9.85 11.22 4.68
N ARG A 124 8.71 10.52 4.59
CA ARG A 124 7.40 11.11 4.29
C ARG A 124 6.33 10.50 5.18
N GLY A 125 5.31 11.29 5.49
CA GLY A 125 4.04 10.83 6.05
C GLY A 125 3.00 10.58 4.96
N TRP A 126 1.96 9.83 5.29
CA TRP A 126 0.79 9.70 4.44
C TRP A 126 -0.21 10.83 4.71
N HIS A 127 -0.94 11.20 3.67
CA HIS A 127 -2.13 12.03 3.78
C HIS A 127 -3.30 11.25 3.21
N GLU A 128 -4.47 11.33 3.84
CA GLU A 128 -5.67 10.67 3.36
C GLU A 128 -6.03 11.17 1.95
N GLY A 129 -6.37 10.23 1.05
CA GLY A 129 -6.67 10.53 -0.35
C GLY A 129 -5.46 10.83 -1.23
N HIS A 130 -4.22 10.73 -0.71
CA HIS A 130 -3.01 11.02 -1.46
C HIS A 130 -2.09 9.80 -1.59
N CYS A 131 -1.47 9.69 -2.76
CA CYS A 131 -0.54 8.61 -3.07
C CYS A 131 0.93 8.98 -2.78
N LEU A 132 1.66 8.02 -2.21
CA LEU A 132 3.12 7.97 -2.26
C LEU A 132 3.53 6.89 -3.27
N VAL A 133 4.51 7.19 -4.11
CA VAL A 133 5.12 6.22 -5.04
C VAL A 133 6.60 6.10 -4.72
N PHE A 134 7.11 4.88 -4.63
CA PHE A 134 8.51 4.64 -4.33
C PHE A 134 9.02 3.33 -4.90
N ASP A 135 10.33 3.27 -5.08
CA ASP A 135 11.06 2.04 -5.35
C ASP A 135 11.37 1.33 -4.02
N ASP A 136 10.68 0.21 -3.76
CA ASP A 136 10.81 -0.57 -2.53
C ASP A 136 12.09 -1.41 -2.50
N THR A 137 12.84 -1.53 -3.60
CA THR A 137 14.17 -2.15 -3.59
C THR A 137 15.23 -1.28 -2.92
N VAL A 138 14.93 0.00 -2.68
CA VAL A 138 15.71 0.85 -1.79
C VAL A 138 15.30 0.58 -0.35
N GLU A 139 16.28 0.52 0.55
CA GLU A 139 16.02 0.27 1.97
C GLU A 139 14.94 1.22 2.50
N HIS A 140 13.93 0.65 3.14
CA HIS A 140 12.82 1.40 3.69
C HIS A 140 12.36 0.80 5.01
N GLU A 141 11.77 1.66 5.83
CA GLU A 141 11.20 1.30 7.12
C GLU A 141 9.93 2.13 7.34
N ALA A 142 9.02 1.66 8.18
CA ALA A 142 7.79 2.39 8.44
C ALA A 142 7.36 2.27 9.90
N TRP A 143 6.67 3.30 10.40
CA TRP A 143 6.21 3.35 11.79
C TRP A 143 4.81 3.93 11.89
N ASN A 144 4.15 3.58 13.00
CA ASN A 144 2.95 4.21 13.51
C ASN A 144 3.17 4.52 14.99
N HIS A 145 3.52 5.77 15.31
CA HIS A 145 3.60 6.29 16.67
C HIS A 145 2.31 6.99 17.10
N GLY A 146 1.29 7.01 16.22
CA GLY A 146 -0.01 7.59 16.50
C GLY A 146 -0.88 6.71 17.41
N PRO A 147 -1.94 7.28 18.00
CA PRO A 147 -2.87 6.55 18.86
C PRO A 147 -3.85 5.64 18.09
N GLY A 148 -3.98 5.79 16.78
CA GLY A 148 -4.91 5.02 15.95
C GLY A 148 -4.22 4.24 14.83
N ASP A 149 -4.96 3.35 14.19
CA ASP A 149 -4.47 2.56 13.07
C ASP A 149 -4.12 3.43 11.86
N ARG A 150 -3.09 3.02 11.12
CA ARG A 150 -2.78 3.52 9.79
C ARG A 150 -3.21 2.52 8.74
N LEU A 151 -4.17 2.92 7.92
CA LEU A 151 -4.68 2.17 6.79
C LEU A 151 -4.22 2.80 5.49
N VAL A 152 -3.63 1.98 4.62
CA VAL A 152 -3.28 2.34 3.25
C VAL A 152 -3.76 1.26 2.30
N LEU A 153 -4.08 1.64 1.06
CA LEU A 153 -4.08 0.68 -0.05
C LEU A 153 -2.63 0.59 -0.55
N LEU A 154 -2.02 -0.58 -0.42
CA LEU A 154 -0.73 -0.91 -1.00
C LEU A 154 -0.98 -1.55 -2.36
N ALA A 155 -0.33 -1.04 -3.40
CA ALA A 155 -0.38 -1.63 -4.74
C ALA A 155 0.99 -1.59 -5.41
N ASP A 156 1.40 -2.72 -5.98
CA ASP A 156 2.59 -2.86 -6.79
C ASP A 156 2.20 -2.85 -8.27
N PHE A 157 2.90 -2.04 -9.06
CA PHE A 157 2.70 -1.96 -10.51
C PHE A 157 3.99 -2.34 -11.23
N SER A 158 3.88 -3.02 -12.36
CA SER A 158 5.00 -3.31 -13.25
C SER A 158 5.75 -2.02 -13.56
N ARG A 159 7.07 -2.03 -13.38
CA ARG A 159 7.91 -0.87 -13.65
C ARG A 159 7.75 -0.45 -15.12
N PRO A 160 7.43 0.82 -15.41
CA PRO A 160 7.39 1.28 -16.78
C PRO A 160 8.78 1.13 -17.42
N PRO A 161 8.86 0.81 -18.73
CA PRO A 161 10.14 0.72 -19.41
C PRO A 161 10.90 2.04 -19.24
N GLU A 162 12.21 1.95 -18.99
CA GLU A 162 13.07 3.14 -18.97
C GLU A 162 12.93 3.86 -20.31
N ARG A 163 12.56 5.15 -20.28
CA ARG A 163 12.61 5.96 -21.49
C ARG A 163 14.08 6.10 -21.86
N VAL A 164 14.50 5.38 -22.89
CA VAL A 164 15.77 5.67 -23.57
C VAL A 164 15.61 7.08 -24.15
N GLY A 165 16.36 8.02 -23.59
CA GLY A 165 16.43 9.40 -24.08
C GLY A 165 17.12 9.50 -25.43
#